data_AF-A0A9P7ULF8-F1
#
_entry.id   AF-A0A9P7ULF8-F1
#
_cell.length_a   1.000
_cell.length_b   1.000
_cell.length_c   1.000
_cell.angle_alpha   90.00
_cell.angle_beta   90.00
_cell.angle_gamma   90.00
#
_symmetry.space_group_name_H-M   'P 1'
#
loop_
_entity.id
_entity.type
_entity.pdbx_description
1 polymer ?
#
loop_
_entity_poly.entity_id
_entity_poly.type
_entity_poly.pdbx_seq_one_letter_code
_entity_poly.pdbx_strand_id
1 'polypeptide(L)'
;MDADTELRAFAARLRGERSSGFELKEQERVAIIALVLGGRSYRKVAAIFGCSLGAVASTIRRYNKDHTFKVAPRKGRPKKVSADTNIVT
;
A
#
# COMPACT_ATOMS: atom_id res chain seq x y z
N MET A 1 -20.31 -20.75 -7.52
CA MET A 1 -19.21 -19.77 -7.63
C MET A 1 -18.23 -20.04 -6.50
N ASP A 2 -16.96 -20.27 -6.80
CA ASP A 2 -15.92 -20.41 -5.78
C ASP A 2 -15.63 -19.02 -5.16
N ALA A 3 -15.61 -18.94 -3.82
CA ALA A 3 -15.40 -17.69 -3.09
C ALA A 3 -14.07 -17.01 -3.45
N ASP A 4 -13.06 -17.79 -3.82
CA ASP A 4 -11.77 -17.26 -4.25
C ASP A 4 -11.83 -16.61 -5.64
N THR A 5 -12.73 -17.07 -6.51
CA THR A 5 -12.94 -16.46 -7.83
C THR A 5 -13.57 -15.08 -7.70
N GLU A 6 -14.62 -14.96 -6.89
CA GLU A 6 -15.25 -13.67 -6.55
C GLU A 6 -14.26 -12.71 -5.90
N LEU A 7 -13.43 -13.22 -4.98
CA LEU A 7 -12.42 -12.42 -4.30
C LEU A 7 -11.32 -11.92 -5.26
N ARG A 8 -10.94 -12.72 -6.26
CA ARG A 8 -10.02 -12.29 -7.32
C ARG A 8 -10.64 -11.21 -8.20
N ALA A 9 -11.92 -11.33 -8.56
CA ALA A 9 -12.63 -10.31 -9.34
C ALA A 9 -12.73 -8.98 -8.57
N PHE A 10 -13.07 -9.06 -7.28
CA PHE A 10 -13.07 -7.91 -6.37
C PHE A 10 -11.68 -7.27 -6.26
N ALA A 11 -10.63 -8.07 -6.04
CA ALA A 11 -9.25 -7.58 -5.94
C ALA A 11 -8.79 -6.92 -7.24
N ALA A 12 -9.14 -7.47 -8.41
CA ALA A 12 -8.84 -6.87 -9.70
C ALA A 12 -9.49 -5.49 -9.86
N ARG A 13 -10.72 -5.31 -9.36
CA ARG A 13 -11.43 -4.03 -9.39
C ARG A 13 -10.82 -3.00 -8.43
N LEU A 14 -10.41 -3.41 -7.23
CA LEU A 14 -9.66 -2.54 -6.30
C LEU A 14 -8.32 -2.09 -6.87
N ARG A 15 -7.62 -3.03 -7.51
CA ARG A 15 -6.32 -2.80 -8.15
C ARG A 15 -6.41 -1.69 -9.20
N GLY A 16 -7.36 -1.79 -10.12
CA GLY A 16 -7.45 -0.92 -11.29
C GLY A 16 -6.15 -0.93 -12.11
N GLU A 17 -5.84 0.17 -12.79
CA GLU A 17 -4.52 0.35 -13.44
C GLU A 17 -3.43 0.56 -12.39
N ARG A 18 -2.35 -0.22 -12.49
CA ARG A 18 -1.15 -0.11 -11.66
C ARG A 18 0.07 0.03 -12.55
N SER A 19 0.87 1.04 -12.26
CA SER A 19 2.16 1.24 -12.89
C SER A 19 3.27 0.60 -12.04
N SER A 20 4.28 0.03 -12.71
CA SER A 20 5.46 -0.51 -12.04
C SER A 20 6.16 0.58 -11.21
N GLY A 21 6.62 0.23 -10.01
CA GLY A 21 7.29 1.18 -9.09
C GLY A 21 6.35 2.05 -8.24
N PHE A 22 5.03 1.90 -8.39
CA PHE A 22 4.05 2.59 -7.56
C PHE A 22 3.58 1.75 -6.37
N GLU A 23 3.27 2.45 -5.28
CA GLU A 23 2.77 1.86 -4.04
C GLU A 23 1.36 1.27 -4.22
N LEU A 24 1.03 0.29 -3.37
CA LEU A 24 -0.34 -0.24 -3.28
C LEU A 24 -1.32 0.87 -2.89
N LYS A 25 -2.49 0.90 -3.55
CA LYS A 25 -3.57 1.82 -3.17
C LYS A 25 -4.01 1.54 -1.73
N GLU A 26 -4.54 2.55 -1.05
CA GLU A 26 -5.00 2.42 0.34
C GLU A 26 -6.05 1.31 0.47
N GLN A 27 -7.01 1.24 -0.45
CA GLN A 27 -8.04 0.21 -0.46
C GLN A 27 -7.46 -1.21 -0.63
N GLU A 28 -6.45 -1.38 -1.49
CA GLU A 28 -5.76 -2.67 -1.64
C GLU A 28 -5.06 -3.06 -0.33
N ARG A 29 -4.39 -2.11 0.35
CA ARG A 29 -3.70 -2.38 1.61
C ARG A 29 -4.67 -2.78 2.72
N VAL A 30 -5.78 -2.06 2.87
CA VAL A 30 -6.85 -2.41 3.81
C VAL A 30 -7.34 -3.83 3.56
N ALA A 31 -7.66 -4.17 2.31
CA ALA A 31 -8.19 -5.49 1.97
C ALA A 31 -7.16 -6.61 2.19
N ILE A 32 -5.88 -6.38 1.87
CA ILE A 32 -4.78 -7.32 2.16
C ILE A 32 -4.69 -7.56 3.68
N ILE A 33 -4.68 -6.51 4.49
CA ILE A 33 -4.59 -6.60 5.95
C ILE A 33 -5.79 -7.37 6.51
N ALA A 34 -7.00 -7.01 6.09
CA ALA A 34 -8.23 -7.67 6.56
C ALA A 34 -8.22 -9.17 6.26
N LEU A 35 -7.82 -9.60 5.06
CA LEU A 35 -7.77 -11.01 4.70
C LEU A 35 -6.71 -11.79 5.47
N VAL A 36 -5.56 -11.18 5.73
CA VAL A 36 -4.50 -11.79 6.55
C VAL A 36 -4.96 -11.93 8.00
N LEU A 37 -5.55 -10.89 8.58
CA LEU A 37 -6.11 -10.93 9.94
C LEU A 37 -7.27 -11.94 10.04
N GLY A 38 -8.02 -12.13 8.95
CA GLY A 38 -9.02 -13.18 8.81
C GLY A 38 -8.45 -14.59 8.61
N GLY A 39 -7.14 -14.79 8.76
CA GLY A 39 -6.50 -16.10 8.77
C GLY A 39 -6.03 -16.62 7.41
N ARG A 40 -6.15 -15.85 6.32
CA ARG A 40 -5.63 -16.29 5.01
C ARG A 40 -4.11 -16.19 4.98
N SER A 41 -3.46 -17.21 4.40
CA SER A 41 -2.00 -17.22 4.24
C SER A 41 -1.52 -16.12 3.29
N TYR A 42 -0.31 -15.62 3.52
CA TYR A 42 0.26 -14.53 2.71
C TYR A 42 0.37 -14.92 1.23
N ARG A 43 0.70 -16.19 0.95
CA ARG A 43 0.78 -16.72 -0.42
C ARG A 43 -0.58 -16.67 -1.11
N LYS A 44 -1.66 -17.00 -0.41
CA LYS A 44 -3.02 -16.95 -0.97
C LYS A 44 -3.43 -15.51 -1.26
N VAL A 45 -3.18 -14.59 -0.32
CA VAL A 45 -3.50 -13.16 -0.49
C VAL A 45 -2.70 -12.55 -1.63
N ALA A 46 -1.41 -12.86 -1.75
CA ALA A 46 -0.57 -12.42 -2.85
C ALA A 46 -1.13 -12.86 -4.21
N ALA A 47 -1.59 -14.11 -4.33
CA ALA A 47 -2.19 -14.65 -5.54
C ALA A 47 -3.54 -14.00 -5.89
N ILE A 48 -4.33 -13.62 -4.89
CA ILE A 48 -5.60 -12.91 -5.06
C ILE A 48 -5.37 -11.50 -5.61
N PHE A 49 -4.41 -10.76 -5.04
CA PHE A 49 -4.11 -9.38 -5.42
C PHE A 49 -3.13 -9.24 -6.59
N GLY A 50 -2.53 -10.33 -7.06
CA GLY A 50 -1.53 -10.31 -8.12
C GLY A 50 -0.29 -9.49 -7.75
N CYS A 51 0.19 -9.63 -6.50
CA CYS A 51 1.38 -8.93 -6.01
C CYS A 51 2.39 -9.93 -5.42
N SER A 52 3.60 -9.46 -5.10
CA SER A 52 4.62 -10.31 -4.51
C SER A 52 4.32 -10.65 -3.05
N LEU A 53 4.79 -11.80 -2.58
CA LEU A 53 4.72 -12.17 -1.15
C LEU A 53 5.38 -11.10 -0.25
N GLY A 54 6.49 -10.53 -0.74
CA GLY A 54 7.20 -9.44 -0.07
C GLY A 54 6.33 -8.18 0.09
N ALA A 55 5.50 -7.85 -0.90
CA ALA A 55 4.57 -6.72 -0.81
C ALA A 55 3.48 -6.95 0.25
N VAL A 56 2.96 -8.17 0.37
CA VAL A 56 2.02 -8.53 1.44
C VAL A 56 2.72 -8.41 2.81
N ALA A 57 3.89 -9.03 2.96
CA ALA A 57 4.63 -9.02 4.22
C ALA A 57 5.04 -7.59 4.66
N SER A 58 5.47 -6.74 3.72
CA SER A 58 5.82 -5.35 4.01
C SER A 58 4.59 -4.51 4.40
N THR A 59 3.45 -4.76 3.76
CA THR A 59 2.17 -4.10 4.09
C THR A 59 1.73 -4.43 5.52
N ILE A 60 1.74 -5.72 5.89
CA ILE A 60 1.40 -6.15 7.26
C ILE A 60 2.38 -5.58 8.28
N ARG A 61 3.69 -5.64 7.99
CA ARG A 61 4.72 -5.09 8.88
C ARG A 61 4.52 -3.60 9.14
N ARG A 62 4.20 -2.82 8.09
CA ARG A 62 3.93 -1.39 8.21
C ARG A 62 2.68 -1.14 9.05
N TYR A 63 1.60 -1.89 8.82
CA TYR A 63 0.38 -1.79 9.62
C TYR A 63 0.61 -2.10 11.10
N ASN A 64 1.35 -3.17 11.40
CA ASN A 64 1.63 -3.55 12.80
C ASN A 64 2.51 -2.51 13.53
N LYS A 65 3.29 -1.71 12.77
CA LYS A 65 4.16 -0.69 13.35
C LYS A 65 3.43 0.65 13.51
N ASP A 66 2.78 1.10 12.46
CA ASP A 66 2.30 2.48 12.34
C ASP A 66 0.76 2.57 12.47
N HIS A 67 0.05 1.43 12.54
CA HIS A 67 -1.41 1.31 12.59
C HIS A 67 -2.16 2.18 11.56
N THR A 68 -1.56 2.36 10.39
CA THR A 68 -2.09 3.20 9.32
C THR A 68 -2.17 2.46 7.99
N PHE A 69 -3.18 2.83 7.20
CA PHE A 69 -3.38 2.38 5.82
C PHE A 69 -2.89 3.38 4.80
N LYS A 70 -2.21 4.46 5.21
CA LYS A 70 -1.68 5.49 4.31
C LYS A 70 -0.20 5.26 4.00
N VAL A 71 0.25 5.72 2.83
CA VAL A 71 1.68 5.65 2.50
C VAL A 71 2.38 6.79 3.23
N ALA A 72 3.53 6.49 3.85
CA ALA A 72 4.34 7.54 4.45
C ALA A 72 4.94 8.46 3.36
N PRO A 73 5.08 9.76 3.62
CA PRO A 73 5.79 10.65 2.71
C PRO A 73 7.17 10.06 2.36
N ARG A 74 7.53 10.11 1.08
CA ARG A 74 8.86 9.67 0.65
C ARG A 74 9.90 10.57 1.30
N LYS A 75 10.95 9.95 1.84
CA LYS A 75 12.09 10.70 2.38
C LYS A 75 12.71 11.51 1.24
N GLY A 76 12.83 12.82 1.45
CA GLY A 76 13.53 13.73 0.58
C GLY A 76 14.34 14.71 1.43
N ARG A 77 15.44 15.21 0.88
CA ARG A 77 16.20 16.27 1.54
C ARG A 77 15.36 17.56 1.51
N PRO A 78 15.15 18.25 2.64
CA PRO A 78 14.55 19.56 2.63
C PRO A 78 15.29 20.50 1.66
N LYS A 79 14.55 21.33 0.92
CA LYS A 79 15.17 22.36 0.07
C LYS A 79 15.87 23.37 0.98
N LYS A 80 17.07 23.83 0.60
CA LYS A 80 17.72 24.95 1.27
C LYS A 80 16.82 26.18 1.10
N VAL A 81 16.46 26.82 2.19
CA VAL A 81 15.95 28.19 2.17
C VAL A 81 17.16 29.10 1.97
N SER A 82 17.30 29.73 0.79
CA SER A 82 18.10 30.94 0.68
C SER A 82 17.34 32.04 1.40
N ALA A 83 17.99 32.73 2.32
CA ALA A 83 17.43 33.93 2.92
C ALA A 83 17.40 35.02 1.84
N ASP A 84 16.25 35.21 1.20
CA ASP A 84 16.03 36.41 0.39
C ASP A 84 15.83 37.57 1.36
N THR A 85 16.94 38.25 1.62
CA THR A 85 16.99 39.55 2.29
C THR A 85 16.14 40.54 1.50
N ASN A 86 14.90 40.78 1.93
CA ASN A 86 14.19 42.02 1.70
C ASN A 86 13.60 42.47 3.04
N ILE A 87 14.48 42.93 3.92
CA ILE A 87 14.07 43.84 4.98
C ILE A 87 13.84 45.18 4.26
N VAL A 88 12.59 45.45 3.91
CA VAL A 88 12.16 46.77 3.44
C VAL A 88 12.45 47.75 4.59
N THR A 89 13.37 48.67 4.34
CA THR A 89 13.66 49.83 5.19
C THR A 89 12.63 50.91 4.93
#